data_AF-Q824Q2-F1
#
_entry.id   AF-Q824Q2-F1
#
_cell.length_a   1.000
_cell.length_b   1.000
_cell.length_c   1.000
_cell.angle_alpha   90.00
_cell.angle_beta   90.00
_cell.angle_gamma   90.00
#
_symmetry.space_group_name_H-M   'P 1'
#
loop_
_entity.id
_entity.type
_entity.pdbx_description
1 polymer ?
#
loop_
_entity_poly.entity_id
_entity_poly.type
_entity_poly.pdbx_seq_one_letter_code
_entity_poly.pdbx_strand_id
1 'polypeptide(L)'
;MTSAMPRVASLVVGSRNVFMQTAMQGAKKGDVGCCIRQFVTNGNNHLARFVGSTKNIDKAFKFAKSVSEFSCGVIESTGDTGPALQISKNVASTLSTARNVVALSNVFTGAIPGFVLSSKNCYNHIKKCFAPETEYDCGSIEKGLPYNKLYLTKGDHVLGAIKEGCSAVGAGTYVATFGVSRPVLLANKLAHKPFLSSGVKAAFCNSVTYMMTANHAAGVIGGAAALLYENRVYKRASEGLLASKMTESLDSEVYDQVSKGLKESHYQAVKKTILGILEKAFELIADIFDFIALPITASVRLAIKAGLVTVSSGFGLYSVWVNS
;
A
#
# COMPACT_ATOMS: atom_id res chain seq x y z
N MET A 1 28.36 12.49 -33.98
CA MET A 1 27.34 12.53 -32.90
C MET A 1 27.47 11.25 -32.09
N THR A 2 28.25 11.30 -31.02
CA THR A 2 28.51 10.16 -30.14
C THR A 2 27.42 10.08 -29.08
N SER A 3 26.59 9.05 -29.16
CA SER A 3 25.67 8.62 -28.09
C SER A 3 26.51 8.30 -26.85
N ALA A 4 26.51 9.19 -25.86
CA ALA A 4 27.13 8.94 -24.57
C ALA A 4 26.29 7.91 -23.81
N MET A 5 26.59 6.62 -24.01
CA MET A 5 26.07 5.58 -23.14
C MET A 5 26.64 5.79 -21.73
N PRO A 6 25.80 5.81 -20.67
CA PRO A 6 26.30 5.91 -19.31
C PRO A 6 27.08 4.65 -18.96
N ARG A 7 28.35 4.80 -18.56
CA ARG A 7 29.20 3.72 -18.03
C ARG A 7 28.52 3.09 -16.81
N VAL A 8 28.28 1.78 -16.85
CA VAL A 8 27.57 1.02 -15.82
C VAL A 8 28.54 0.69 -14.67
N ALA A 9 28.95 1.71 -13.89
CA ALA A 9 29.84 1.47 -12.75
C ALA A 9 29.09 1.09 -11.46
N SER A 10 27.76 1.19 -11.41
CA SER A 10 27.02 0.98 -10.16
C SER A 10 25.51 0.84 -10.36
N LEU A 11 25.04 -0.38 -10.64
CA LEU A 11 23.62 -0.70 -10.65
C LEU A 11 23.16 -0.99 -9.21
N VAL A 12 22.32 -0.13 -8.62
CA VAL A 12 21.86 -0.29 -7.23
C VAL A 12 20.50 -0.96 -7.20
N VAL A 13 20.45 -2.23 -6.78
CA VAL A 13 19.24 -3.06 -6.65
C VAL A 13 18.55 -2.82 -5.30
N GLY A 14 17.26 -2.52 -5.30
CA GLY A 14 16.43 -2.58 -4.09
C GLY A 14 16.83 -1.65 -2.93
N SER A 15 17.42 -0.48 -3.18
CA SER A 15 17.93 0.43 -2.13
C SER A 15 19.08 -0.14 -1.28
N ARG A 16 19.68 -1.27 -1.69
CA ARG A 16 20.90 -1.82 -1.10
C ARG A 16 21.99 -1.80 -2.16
N ASN A 17 23.02 -0.99 -1.92
CA ASN A 17 24.22 -0.94 -2.73
C ASN A 17 25.00 -2.24 -2.58
N VAL A 18 24.91 -3.14 -3.57
CA VAL A 18 25.62 -4.43 -3.49
C VAL A 18 27.10 -4.29 -3.85
N PHE A 19 27.56 -3.21 -4.49
CA PHE A 19 28.93 -3.17 -5.03
C PHE A 19 29.97 -2.26 -4.36
N MET A 20 29.65 -1.48 -3.32
CA MET A 20 30.73 -0.77 -2.58
C MET A 20 30.37 -0.14 -1.22
N GLN A 21 29.14 -0.30 -0.73
CA GLN A 21 28.70 0.42 0.48
C GLN A 21 28.45 -0.44 1.72
N THR A 22 28.52 -1.76 1.63
CA THR A 22 28.41 -2.61 2.83
C THR A 22 29.60 -2.39 3.78
N ALA A 23 30.77 -1.96 3.26
CA ALA A 23 31.92 -1.58 4.07
C ALA A 23 31.91 -0.10 4.55
N MET A 24 31.30 0.83 3.80
CA MET A 24 31.30 2.26 4.15
C MET A 24 30.04 2.77 4.88
N GLN A 25 28.89 2.08 4.77
CA GLN A 25 27.66 2.48 5.49
C GLN A 25 27.71 2.16 7.00
N GLY A 26 28.65 1.31 7.43
CA GLY A 26 28.99 1.17 8.85
C GLY A 26 29.64 2.43 9.44
N ALA A 27 30.26 3.28 8.60
CA ALA A 27 31.11 4.38 9.03
C ALA A 27 30.55 5.79 8.72
N LYS A 28 29.41 5.92 8.03
CA LYS A 28 28.75 7.22 7.76
C LYS A 28 27.34 7.34 8.36
N LYS A 29 27.16 6.83 9.59
CA LYS A 29 26.05 7.27 10.47
C LYS A 29 26.33 8.71 10.93
N GLY A 30 25.95 9.67 10.10
CA GLY A 30 26.15 11.08 10.43
C GLY A 30 25.68 11.99 9.31
N ASP A 31 24.50 11.73 8.76
CA ASP A 31 23.86 12.70 7.87
C ASP A 31 22.72 13.38 8.66
N VAL A 32 22.82 14.71 8.76
CA VAL A 32 21.98 15.58 9.59
C VAL A 32 20.60 15.69 8.95
N GLY A 33 19.78 14.65 9.15
CA GLY A 33 18.40 14.57 8.66
C GLY A 33 17.41 14.85 9.79
N CYS A 34 16.62 15.92 9.63
CA CYS A 34 15.50 16.37 10.45
C CYS A 34 15.02 15.33 11.48
N CYS A 35 15.22 15.61 12.78
CA CYS A 35 14.97 14.70 13.89
C CYS A 35 13.57 14.06 13.88
N ILE A 36 12.57 14.75 13.34
CA ILE A 36 11.20 14.23 13.16
C ILE A 36 11.17 13.04 12.18
N ARG A 37 11.95 13.09 11.10
CA ARG A 37 12.03 12.00 10.13
C ARG A 37 12.71 10.78 10.77
N GLN A 38 13.81 10.96 11.49
CA GLN A 38 14.43 9.88 12.27
C GLN A 38 13.51 9.35 13.37
N PHE A 39 12.65 10.19 13.95
CA PHE A 39 11.66 9.78 14.94
C PHE A 39 10.57 8.86 14.37
N VAL A 40 10.18 9.06 13.11
CA VAL A 40 9.09 8.28 12.47
C VAL A 40 9.60 7.07 11.67
N THR A 41 10.83 7.13 11.11
CA THR A 41 11.30 6.12 10.15
C THR A 41 12.45 5.23 10.63
N ASN A 42 13.00 5.46 11.82
CA ASN A 42 14.04 4.57 12.37
C ASN A 42 13.37 3.34 13.01
N GLY A 43 13.62 2.14 12.48
CA GLY A 43 13.01 0.88 12.96
C GLY A 43 13.34 0.53 14.42
N ASN A 44 14.36 1.16 15.00
CA ASN A 44 14.71 1.04 16.42
C ASN A 44 13.98 2.05 17.33
N ASN A 45 13.16 2.95 16.78
CA ASN A 45 12.34 3.86 17.57
C ASN A 45 11.06 3.16 18.06
N HIS A 46 10.72 3.35 19.33
CA HIS A 46 9.46 2.90 19.92
C HIS A 46 8.22 3.31 19.11
N LEU A 47 8.20 4.51 18.52
CA LEU A 47 7.11 4.97 17.68
C LEU A 47 7.03 4.19 16.37
N ALA A 48 8.13 3.92 15.68
CA ALA A 48 8.13 3.13 14.45
C ALA A 48 7.70 1.68 14.71
N ARG A 49 8.14 1.09 15.83
CA ARG A 49 7.69 -0.24 16.29
C ARG A 49 6.21 -0.22 16.65
N PHE A 50 5.75 0.80 17.37
CA PHE A 50 4.34 0.99 17.70
C PHE A 50 3.48 1.13 16.44
N VAL A 51 3.89 1.95 15.46
CA VAL A 51 3.19 2.13 14.18
C VAL A 51 3.17 0.85 13.33
N GLY A 52 4.23 0.05 13.39
CA GLY A 52 4.24 -1.30 12.80
C GLY A 52 3.24 -2.23 13.49
N SER A 53 3.25 -2.25 14.83
CA SER A 53 2.33 -3.04 15.64
C SER A 53 0.86 -2.63 15.46
N THR A 54 0.54 -1.34 15.36
CA THR A 54 -0.85 -0.87 15.16
C THR A 54 -1.40 -1.24 13.79
N LYS A 55 -0.57 -1.28 12.75
CA LYS A 55 -0.98 -1.77 11.42
C LYS A 55 -1.27 -3.27 11.45
N ASN A 56 -0.45 -4.05 12.15
CA ASN A 56 -0.66 -5.48 12.31
C ASN A 56 -1.94 -5.77 13.10
N ILE A 57 -2.18 -5.00 14.16
CA ILE A 57 -3.39 -5.10 14.99
C ILE A 57 -4.64 -4.68 14.19
N ASP A 58 -4.59 -3.61 13.39
CA ASP A 58 -5.72 -3.21 12.51
C ASP A 58 -6.09 -4.33 11.53
N LYS A 59 -5.10 -4.97 10.90
CA LYS A 59 -5.35 -6.12 10.01
C LYS A 59 -5.92 -7.33 10.74
N ALA A 60 -5.41 -7.65 11.93
CA ALA A 60 -5.92 -8.75 12.74
C ALA A 60 -7.37 -8.51 13.20
N PHE A 61 -7.69 -7.29 13.66
CA PHE A 61 -9.05 -6.91 14.01
C PHE A 61 -9.99 -6.91 12.81
N LYS A 62 -9.50 -6.48 11.64
CA LYS A 62 -10.28 -6.55 10.40
C LYS A 62 -10.64 -8.00 10.06
N PHE A 63 -9.66 -8.91 10.13
CA PHE A 63 -9.87 -10.35 9.89
C PHE A 63 -10.85 -10.96 10.89
N ALA A 64 -10.62 -10.78 12.20
CA ALA A 64 -11.50 -11.35 13.22
C ALA A 64 -12.93 -10.78 13.12
N LYS A 65 -13.07 -9.48 12.82
CA LYS A 65 -14.36 -8.84 12.59
C LYS A 65 -15.06 -9.46 11.39
N SER A 66 -14.38 -9.63 10.25
CA SER A 66 -15.00 -10.14 9.04
C SER A 66 -15.39 -11.61 9.17
N VAL A 67 -14.62 -12.42 9.90
CA VAL A 67 -15.01 -13.80 10.24
C VAL A 67 -16.30 -13.79 11.06
N SER A 68 -16.40 -12.92 12.07
CA SER A 68 -17.61 -12.80 12.88
C SER A 68 -18.82 -12.30 12.07
N GLU A 69 -18.64 -11.32 11.19
CA GLU A 69 -19.71 -10.85 10.28
C GLU A 69 -20.14 -11.95 9.29
N PHE A 70 -19.20 -12.75 8.80
CA PHE A 70 -19.48 -13.91 7.96
C PHE A 70 -20.34 -14.93 8.71
N SER A 71 -19.94 -15.29 9.93
CA SER A 71 -20.73 -16.17 10.80
C SER A 71 -22.11 -15.60 11.09
N CYS A 72 -22.25 -14.28 11.32
CA CYS A 72 -23.56 -13.65 11.48
C CYS A 72 -24.44 -13.88 10.25
N GLY A 73 -23.91 -13.60 9.05
CA GLY A 73 -24.65 -13.77 7.80
C GLY A 73 -25.07 -15.21 7.55
N VAL A 74 -24.19 -16.18 7.83
CA VAL A 74 -24.50 -17.61 7.68
C VAL A 74 -25.57 -18.06 8.67
N ILE A 75 -25.40 -17.80 9.98
CA ILE A 75 -26.35 -18.21 11.03
C ILE A 75 -27.73 -17.60 10.79
N GLU A 76 -27.78 -16.31 10.45
CA GLU A 76 -29.04 -15.60 10.16
C GLU A 76 -29.67 -16.09 8.84
N SER A 77 -28.88 -16.55 7.87
CA SER A 77 -29.40 -17.16 6.64
C SER A 77 -29.99 -18.56 6.85
N THR A 78 -29.53 -19.29 7.87
CA THR A 78 -30.10 -20.59 8.26
C THR A 78 -31.38 -20.46 9.12
N GLY A 79 -31.83 -19.23 9.40
CA GLY A 79 -33.03 -18.96 10.19
C GLY A 79 -32.84 -19.01 11.71
N ASP A 80 -31.60 -19.17 12.19
CA ASP A 80 -31.29 -19.22 13.61
C ASP A 80 -31.11 -17.80 14.18
N THR A 81 -31.80 -17.52 15.29
CA THR A 81 -31.77 -16.23 16.01
C THR A 81 -31.28 -16.38 17.45
N GLY A 82 -30.69 -17.52 17.78
CA GLY A 82 -30.26 -17.88 19.13
C GLY A 82 -29.01 -17.15 19.65
N PRO A 83 -28.50 -17.57 20.82
CA PRO A 83 -27.38 -16.93 21.51
C PRO A 83 -26.11 -16.80 20.66
N ALA A 84 -25.84 -17.77 19.78
CA ALA A 84 -24.67 -17.75 18.90
C ALA A 84 -24.68 -16.55 17.93
N LEU A 85 -25.84 -16.20 17.37
CA LEU A 85 -25.99 -15.01 16.52
C LEU A 85 -25.72 -13.74 17.32
N GLN A 86 -26.26 -13.65 18.55
CA GLN A 86 -26.06 -12.48 19.40
C GLN A 86 -24.60 -12.31 19.82
N ILE A 87 -23.92 -13.40 20.19
CA ILE A 87 -22.48 -13.38 20.50
C ILE A 87 -21.69 -12.90 19.30
N SER A 88 -21.96 -13.44 18.11
CA SER A 88 -21.26 -13.01 16.90
C SER A 88 -21.52 -11.53 16.56
N LYS A 89 -22.78 -11.06 16.67
CA LYS A 89 -23.11 -9.62 16.49
C LYS A 89 -22.34 -8.73 17.49
N ASN A 90 -22.23 -9.16 18.75
CA ASN A 90 -21.49 -8.45 19.79
C ASN A 90 -19.98 -8.40 19.50
N VAL A 91 -19.39 -9.52 19.07
CA VAL A 91 -17.97 -9.60 18.69
C VAL A 91 -17.68 -8.70 17.48
N ALA A 92 -18.46 -8.80 16.41
CA ALA A 92 -18.34 -7.95 15.23
C ALA A 92 -18.44 -6.46 15.58
N SER A 93 -19.41 -6.07 16.41
CA SER A 93 -19.61 -4.69 16.88
C SER A 93 -18.44 -4.18 17.73
N THR A 94 -17.95 -5.01 18.66
CA THR A 94 -16.82 -4.68 19.53
C THR A 94 -15.54 -4.49 18.73
N LEU A 95 -15.22 -5.45 17.86
CA LEU A 95 -14.05 -5.38 16.98
C LEU A 95 -14.15 -4.23 15.99
N SER A 96 -15.35 -3.91 15.49
CA SER A 96 -15.55 -2.72 14.66
C SER A 96 -15.22 -1.42 15.41
N THR A 97 -15.59 -1.34 16.69
CA THR A 97 -15.32 -0.16 17.51
C THR A 97 -13.84 -0.05 17.83
N ALA A 98 -13.22 -1.14 18.28
CA ALA A 98 -11.78 -1.21 18.54
C ALA A 98 -10.95 -0.84 17.31
N ARG A 99 -11.32 -1.39 16.14
CA ARG A 99 -10.67 -1.09 14.87
C ARG A 99 -10.77 0.38 14.50
N ASN A 100 -11.91 1.05 14.70
CA ASN A 100 -12.04 2.48 14.41
C ASN A 100 -11.05 3.33 15.24
N VAL A 101 -10.82 2.95 16.49
CA VAL A 101 -9.86 3.63 17.38
C VAL A 101 -8.41 3.38 16.92
N VAL A 102 -8.05 2.13 16.61
CA VAL A 102 -6.71 1.80 16.09
C VAL A 102 -6.47 2.47 14.73
N ALA A 103 -7.46 2.47 13.84
CA ALA A 103 -7.37 3.10 12.54
C ALA A 103 -7.16 4.62 12.63
N LEU A 104 -7.75 5.29 13.63
CA LEU A 104 -7.48 6.70 13.90
C LEU A 104 -5.99 6.95 14.23
N SER A 105 -5.34 6.06 14.96
CA SER A 105 -3.89 6.15 15.20
C SER A 105 -3.10 6.02 13.89
N ASN A 106 -3.53 5.13 12.98
CA ASN A 106 -2.93 4.96 11.66
C ASN A 106 -3.16 6.18 10.74
N VAL A 107 -4.21 6.97 10.96
CA VAL A 107 -4.45 8.24 10.26
C VAL A 107 -3.29 9.21 10.51
N PHE A 108 -2.98 9.48 11.78
CA PHE A 108 -1.96 10.45 12.16
C PHE A 108 -0.54 9.95 11.86
N THR A 109 -0.27 8.67 12.13
CA THR A 109 1.09 8.13 12.03
C THR A 109 1.47 7.66 10.62
N GLY A 110 0.49 7.44 9.74
CA GLY A 110 0.72 6.86 8.42
C GLY A 110 -0.01 7.58 7.29
N ALA A 111 -1.33 7.73 7.39
CA ALA A 111 -2.14 8.20 6.26
C ALA A 111 -1.87 9.67 5.91
N ILE A 112 -1.82 10.58 6.90
CA ILE A 112 -1.54 12.01 6.65
C ILE A 112 -0.12 12.22 6.06
N PRO A 113 0.96 11.71 6.67
CA PRO A 113 2.30 11.83 6.07
C PRO A 113 2.39 11.18 4.69
N GLY A 114 1.75 10.01 4.51
CA GLY A 114 1.70 9.29 3.24
C GLY A 114 0.97 10.07 2.15
N PHE A 115 -0.12 10.75 2.49
CA PHE A 115 -0.86 11.61 1.57
C PHE A 115 0.01 12.76 1.05
N VAL A 116 0.66 13.50 1.95
CA VAL A 116 1.52 14.63 1.59
C VAL A 116 2.69 14.16 0.71
N LEU A 117 3.37 13.09 1.12
CA LEU A 117 4.51 12.55 0.38
C LEU A 117 4.09 12.07 -1.02
N SER A 118 3.03 11.28 -1.11
CA SER A 118 2.55 10.72 -2.39
C SER A 118 2.05 11.82 -3.32
N SER A 119 1.39 12.86 -2.78
CA SER A 119 0.96 14.03 -3.57
C SER A 119 2.16 14.77 -4.15
N LYS A 120 3.20 15.00 -3.33
CA LYS A 120 4.45 15.63 -3.78
C LYS A 120 5.16 14.79 -4.84
N ASN A 121 5.24 13.48 -4.63
CA ASN A 121 5.87 12.57 -5.59
C ASN A 121 5.08 12.52 -6.91
N CYS A 122 3.75 12.44 -6.84
CA CYS A 122 2.87 12.50 -8.00
C CYS A 122 3.13 13.77 -8.81
N TYR A 123 3.14 14.93 -8.15
CA TYR A 123 3.47 16.21 -8.80
C TYR A 123 4.86 16.19 -9.45
N ASN A 124 5.87 15.66 -8.76
CA ASN A 124 7.22 15.54 -9.32
C ASN A 124 7.26 14.63 -10.57
N HIS A 125 6.51 13.52 -10.57
CA HIS A 125 6.41 12.64 -11.72
C HIS A 125 5.69 13.33 -12.88
N ILE A 126 4.58 14.03 -12.62
CA ILE A 126 3.85 14.82 -13.63
C ILE A 126 4.77 15.87 -14.25
N LYS A 127 5.49 16.65 -13.43
CA LYS A 127 6.44 17.66 -13.93
C LYS A 127 7.47 17.04 -14.88
N LYS A 128 7.99 15.86 -14.55
CA LYS A 128 8.96 15.13 -15.38
C LYS A 128 8.35 14.51 -16.65
N CYS A 129 7.04 14.36 -16.75
CA CYS A 129 6.38 13.98 -18.02
C CYS A 129 6.43 15.11 -19.05
N PHE A 130 6.44 16.37 -18.58
CA PHE A 130 6.43 17.57 -19.42
C PHE A 130 7.80 18.25 -19.56
N ALA A 131 8.82 17.76 -18.84
CA ALA A 131 10.17 18.28 -18.95
C ALA A 131 10.84 17.88 -20.28
N PRO A 132 11.68 18.74 -20.88
CA PRO A 132 12.49 18.38 -22.04
C PRO A 132 13.49 17.27 -21.67
N GLU A 133 13.76 16.36 -22.61
CA GLU A 133 14.55 15.14 -22.36
C GLU A 133 16.00 15.40 -21.95
N THR A 134 16.48 16.62 -22.18
CA THR A 134 17.81 17.10 -21.78
C THR A 134 17.95 17.35 -20.27
N GLU A 135 16.85 17.40 -19.49
CA GLU A 135 16.87 17.61 -18.04
C GLU A 135 16.80 16.32 -17.21
N TYR A 136 16.86 15.14 -17.84
CA TYR A 136 16.96 13.89 -17.08
C TYR A 136 18.35 13.76 -16.46
N ASP A 137 18.43 14.18 -15.20
CA ASP A 137 19.60 14.03 -14.34
C ASP A 137 19.97 12.55 -14.23
N CYS A 138 20.96 12.12 -15.02
CA CYS A 138 21.55 10.80 -14.98
C CYS A 138 22.33 10.55 -13.68
N GLY A 139 22.33 11.48 -12.72
CA GLY A 139 23.02 11.40 -11.44
C GLY A 139 24.54 11.35 -11.56
N SER A 140 25.22 11.58 -10.44
CA SER A 140 26.67 11.43 -10.35
C SER A 140 27.04 9.94 -10.30
N ILE A 141 27.89 9.49 -11.23
CA ILE A 141 28.48 8.13 -11.29
C ILE A 141 29.08 7.71 -9.94
N GLU A 142 29.57 8.66 -9.15
CA GLU A 142 30.20 8.44 -7.83
C GLU A 142 29.26 7.97 -6.71
N LYS A 143 27.94 8.14 -6.85
CA LYS A 143 26.99 7.88 -5.74
C LYS A 143 26.26 6.55 -5.81
N GLY A 144 26.37 5.79 -6.90
CA GLY A 144 25.51 4.64 -7.13
C GLY A 144 24.09 5.09 -7.48
N LEU A 145 23.64 4.80 -8.69
CA LEU A 145 22.27 5.11 -9.09
C LEU A 145 21.37 3.89 -8.87
N PRO A 146 20.24 4.05 -8.13
CA PRO A 146 19.15 3.09 -8.13
C PRO A 146 18.81 2.71 -9.57
N TYR A 147 18.71 1.41 -9.87
CA TYR A 147 18.44 0.95 -11.25
C TYR A 147 17.12 1.50 -11.80
N ASN A 148 16.20 1.85 -10.89
CA ASN A 148 14.94 2.53 -11.16
C ASN A 148 15.03 4.04 -11.38
N LYS A 149 16.23 4.64 -11.34
CA LYS A 149 16.47 6.06 -11.65
C LYS A 149 17.32 6.28 -12.89
N LEU A 150 18.18 5.33 -13.24
CA LEU A 150 19.10 5.42 -14.39
C LEU A 150 18.41 5.38 -15.76
N TYR A 151 17.15 4.94 -15.81
CA TYR A 151 16.44 4.70 -17.07
C TYR A 151 14.97 5.10 -16.94
N LEU A 152 14.63 6.31 -16.49
CA LEU A 152 13.22 6.72 -16.47
C LEU A 152 12.83 7.38 -17.78
N THR A 153 11.93 6.75 -18.53
CA THR A 153 11.28 7.38 -19.69
C THR A 153 10.11 8.24 -19.22
N LYS A 154 9.61 9.14 -20.09
CA LYS A 154 8.33 9.83 -19.87
C LYS A 154 7.20 8.86 -19.53
N GLY A 155 7.14 7.71 -20.20
CA GLY A 155 6.14 6.66 -19.93
C GLY A 155 6.25 6.06 -18.52
N ASP A 156 7.45 5.99 -17.94
CA ASP A 156 7.65 5.54 -16.57
C ASP A 156 7.28 6.60 -15.54
N HIS A 157 7.49 7.87 -15.89
CA HIS A 157 6.98 8.98 -15.08
C HIS A 157 5.45 9.03 -15.06
N VAL A 158 4.77 8.69 -16.17
CA VAL A 158 3.31 8.54 -16.19
C VAL A 158 2.86 7.41 -15.25
N LEU A 159 3.47 6.23 -15.34
CA LEU A 159 3.12 5.11 -14.45
C LEU A 159 3.43 5.43 -12.97
N GLY A 160 4.54 6.11 -12.72
CA GLY A 160 4.90 6.61 -11.39
C GLY A 160 3.90 7.64 -10.86
N ALA A 161 3.44 8.57 -11.69
CA ALA A 161 2.41 9.54 -11.35
C ALA A 161 1.09 8.85 -11.01
N ILE A 162 0.66 7.86 -11.80
CA ILE A 162 -0.57 7.09 -11.52
C ILE A 162 -0.44 6.36 -10.19
N LYS A 163 0.67 5.64 -9.96
CA LYS A 163 0.94 4.93 -8.70
C LYS A 163 0.88 5.85 -7.48
N GLU A 164 1.58 6.99 -7.52
CA GLU A 164 1.65 7.93 -6.40
C GLU A 164 0.33 8.71 -6.24
N GLY A 165 -0.35 9.05 -7.33
CA GLY A 165 -1.68 9.66 -7.31
C GLY A 165 -2.73 8.74 -6.69
N CYS A 166 -2.75 7.46 -7.08
CA CYS A 166 -3.59 6.44 -6.44
C CYS A 166 -3.24 6.26 -4.96
N SER A 167 -1.96 6.31 -4.59
CA SER A 167 -1.53 6.25 -3.19
C SER A 167 -2.03 7.46 -2.39
N ALA A 168 -2.04 8.66 -3.00
CA ALA A 168 -2.62 9.85 -2.40
C ALA A 168 -4.15 9.74 -2.25
N VAL A 169 -4.87 9.26 -3.27
CA VAL A 169 -6.32 9.03 -3.16
C VAL A 169 -6.64 8.02 -2.06
N GLY A 170 -5.90 6.90 -2.00
CA GLY A 170 -6.03 5.91 -0.94
C GLY A 170 -5.77 6.52 0.44
N ALA A 171 -4.69 7.29 0.61
CA ALA A 171 -4.40 7.94 1.89
C ALA A 171 -5.47 8.97 2.27
N GLY A 172 -5.90 9.84 1.34
CA GLY A 172 -6.89 10.88 1.58
C GLY A 172 -8.26 10.32 1.95
N THR A 173 -8.73 9.30 1.22
CA THR A 173 -9.99 8.61 1.53
C THR A 173 -9.94 7.86 2.86
N TYR A 174 -8.78 7.30 3.24
CA TYR A 174 -8.58 6.69 4.56
C TYR A 174 -8.65 7.74 5.67
N VAL A 175 -8.00 8.91 5.50
CA VAL A 175 -8.07 10.04 6.44
C VAL A 175 -9.50 10.53 6.60
N ALA A 176 -10.23 10.75 5.51
CA ALA A 176 -11.61 11.21 5.59
C ALA A 176 -12.52 10.16 6.26
N THR A 177 -12.32 8.88 5.97
CA THR A 177 -13.10 7.79 6.57
C THR A 177 -12.82 7.62 8.07
N PHE A 178 -11.56 7.39 8.43
CA PHE A 178 -11.17 7.00 9.79
C PHE A 178 -10.78 8.18 10.68
N GLY A 179 -10.42 9.33 10.09
CA GLY A 179 -10.11 10.56 10.81
C GLY A 179 -11.31 11.47 11.03
N VAL A 180 -12.35 11.37 10.18
CA VAL A 180 -13.52 12.26 10.24
C VAL A 180 -14.83 11.49 10.39
N SER A 181 -15.26 10.76 9.36
CA SER A 181 -16.62 10.19 9.33
C SER A 181 -16.87 9.13 10.41
N ARG A 182 -15.96 8.17 10.58
CA ARG A 182 -16.09 7.10 11.59
C ARG A 182 -16.04 7.66 13.03
N PRO A 183 -15.12 8.57 13.39
CA PRO A 183 -15.15 9.24 14.69
C PRO A 183 -16.46 10.00 14.95
N VAL A 184 -16.97 10.76 13.98
CA VAL A 184 -18.25 11.48 14.13
C VAL A 184 -19.42 10.52 14.33
N LEU A 185 -19.48 9.43 13.56
CA LEU A 185 -20.49 8.38 13.73
C LEU A 185 -20.39 7.67 15.09
N LEU A 186 -19.17 7.45 15.58
CA LEU A 186 -18.92 6.85 16.89
C LEU A 186 -19.35 7.80 18.02
N ALA A 187 -18.95 9.07 17.96
CA ALA A 187 -19.37 10.09 18.92
C ALA A 187 -20.90 10.21 18.96
N ASN A 188 -21.56 10.20 17.80
CA ASN A 188 -23.03 10.22 17.72
C ASN A 188 -23.67 8.96 18.34
N LYS A 189 -23.02 7.79 18.24
CA LYS A 189 -23.50 6.55 18.86
C LYS A 189 -23.33 6.57 20.39
N LEU A 190 -22.26 7.20 20.88
CA LEU A 190 -21.93 7.25 22.32
C LEU A 190 -22.60 8.42 23.06
N ALA A 191 -23.07 9.44 22.33
CA ALA A 191 -23.78 10.56 22.93
C ALA A 191 -25.09 10.12 23.58
N HIS A 192 -25.38 10.66 24.76
CA HIS A 192 -26.62 10.39 25.51
C HIS A 192 -27.88 10.75 24.72
N LYS A 193 -27.76 11.75 23.83
CA LYS A 193 -28.73 12.08 22.79
C LYS A 193 -27.99 12.12 21.45
N PRO A 194 -28.35 11.30 20.45
CA PRO A 194 -27.78 11.38 19.12
C PRO A 194 -27.95 12.79 18.56
N PHE A 195 -26.85 13.43 18.15
CA PHE A 195 -26.84 14.80 17.63
C PHE A 195 -26.97 14.86 16.10
N LEU A 196 -26.78 13.73 15.41
CA LEU A 196 -27.03 13.60 13.98
C LEU A 196 -28.47 13.14 13.74
N SER A 197 -29.17 13.83 12.85
CA SER A 197 -30.44 13.35 12.32
C SER A 197 -30.27 12.04 11.55
N SER A 198 -31.35 11.27 11.39
CA SER A 198 -31.34 10.01 10.64
C SER A 198 -30.81 10.17 9.21
N GLY A 199 -31.22 11.23 8.51
CA GLY A 199 -30.76 11.55 7.16
C GLY A 199 -29.26 11.86 7.11
N VAL A 200 -28.76 12.68 8.04
CA VAL A 200 -27.32 13.01 8.09
C VAL A 200 -26.49 11.78 8.45
N LYS A 201 -26.94 10.97 9.41
CA LYS A 201 -26.30 9.69 9.75
C LYS A 201 -26.21 8.76 8.53
N ALA A 202 -27.29 8.63 7.76
CA ALA A 202 -27.31 7.83 6.54
C ALA A 202 -26.32 8.37 5.49
N ALA A 203 -26.27 9.70 5.30
CA ALA A 203 -25.32 10.33 4.39
C ALA A 203 -23.86 10.10 4.79
N PHE A 204 -23.54 10.14 6.10
CA PHE A 204 -22.21 9.78 6.60
C PHE A 204 -21.87 8.31 6.34
N CYS A 205 -22.81 7.39 6.56
CA CYS A 205 -22.61 5.97 6.25
C CYS A 205 -22.34 5.77 4.75
N ASN A 206 -23.12 6.41 3.88
CA ASN A 206 -22.93 6.34 2.43
C ASN A 206 -21.59 6.93 2.01
N SER A 207 -21.19 8.07 2.59
CA SER A 207 -19.89 8.68 2.34
C SER A 207 -18.73 7.75 2.70
N VAL A 208 -18.84 7.05 3.84
CA VAL A 208 -17.85 6.04 4.22
C VAL A 208 -17.76 4.93 3.18
N THR A 209 -18.90 4.43 2.69
CA THR A 209 -18.91 3.41 1.63
C THR A 209 -18.22 3.94 0.37
N TYR A 210 -18.62 5.10 -0.15
CA TYR A 210 -18.02 5.69 -1.36
C TYR A 210 -16.52 5.94 -1.22
N MET A 211 -16.08 6.49 -0.08
CA MET A 211 -14.66 6.75 0.17
C MET A 211 -13.84 5.46 0.25
N MET A 212 -14.36 4.41 0.88
CA MET A 212 -13.67 3.12 0.94
C MET A 212 -13.65 2.43 -0.42
N THR A 213 -14.70 2.54 -1.23
CA THR A 213 -14.69 2.04 -2.62
C THR A 213 -13.61 2.74 -3.43
N ALA A 214 -13.53 4.07 -3.35
CA ALA A 214 -12.48 4.84 -4.00
C ALA A 214 -11.08 4.46 -3.48
N ASN A 215 -10.94 4.20 -2.18
CA ASN A 215 -9.70 3.71 -1.57
C ASN A 215 -9.24 2.39 -2.19
N HIS A 216 -10.13 1.40 -2.24
CA HIS A 216 -9.82 0.07 -2.74
C HIS A 216 -9.57 0.10 -4.25
N ALA A 217 -10.37 0.85 -5.02
CA ALA A 217 -10.14 1.06 -6.44
C ALA A 217 -8.79 1.71 -6.73
N ALA A 218 -8.42 2.75 -5.98
CA ALA A 218 -7.11 3.38 -6.09
C ALA A 218 -5.99 2.38 -5.76
N GLY A 219 -6.17 1.52 -4.75
CA GLY A 219 -5.23 0.45 -4.44
C GLY A 219 -5.00 -0.53 -5.58
N VAL A 220 -6.07 -0.96 -6.27
CA VAL A 220 -5.98 -1.87 -7.43
C VAL A 220 -5.30 -1.18 -8.63
N ILE A 221 -5.75 0.03 -8.99
CA ILE A 221 -5.22 0.77 -10.15
C ILE A 221 -3.76 1.15 -9.92
N GLY A 222 -3.43 1.67 -8.73
CA GLY A 222 -2.07 2.02 -8.36
C GLY A 222 -1.14 0.80 -8.30
N GLY A 223 -1.64 -0.34 -7.84
CA GLY A 223 -0.92 -1.62 -7.87
C GLY A 223 -0.63 -2.10 -9.29
N ALA A 224 -1.62 -2.03 -10.20
CA ALA A 224 -1.42 -2.38 -11.61
C ALA A 224 -0.38 -1.47 -12.28
N ALA A 225 -0.45 -0.16 -12.05
CA ALA A 225 0.55 0.78 -12.54
C ALA A 225 1.95 0.48 -11.97
N ALA A 226 2.04 0.10 -10.70
CA ALA A 226 3.29 -0.30 -10.06
C ALA A 226 3.89 -1.58 -10.67
N LEU A 227 3.07 -2.59 -11.00
CA LEU A 227 3.52 -3.81 -11.69
C LEU A 227 4.05 -3.49 -13.09
N LEU A 228 3.31 -2.69 -13.86
CA LEU A 228 3.74 -2.30 -15.20
C LEU A 228 5.05 -1.53 -15.16
N TYR A 229 5.20 -0.62 -14.20
CA TYR A 229 6.43 0.12 -13.96
C TYR A 229 7.58 -0.83 -13.60
N GLU A 230 7.39 -1.70 -12.61
CA GLU A 230 8.40 -2.65 -12.15
C GLU A 230 8.87 -3.59 -13.29
N ASN A 231 7.94 -4.11 -14.09
CA ASN A 231 8.27 -4.96 -15.24
C ASN A 231 9.11 -4.23 -16.30
N ARG A 232 8.81 -2.96 -16.59
CA ARG A 232 9.58 -2.14 -17.54
C ARG A 232 10.98 -1.84 -17.02
N VAL A 233 11.08 -1.53 -15.74
CA VAL A 233 12.35 -1.23 -15.09
C VAL A 233 13.22 -2.50 -15.03
N TYR A 234 12.66 -3.64 -14.62
CA TYR A 234 13.37 -4.92 -14.60
C TYR A 234 13.85 -5.34 -15.99
N LYS A 235 12.99 -5.25 -17.02
CA LYS A 235 13.36 -5.58 -18.40
C LYS A 235 14.60 -4.80 -18.86
N ARG A 236 14.60 -3.48 -18.67
CA ARG A 236 15.74 -2.63 -19.04
C ARG A 236 16.99 -2.91 -18.21
N ALA A 237 16.84 -3.16 -16.92
CA ALA A 237 17.98 -3.53 -16.08
C ALA A 237 18.61 -4.86 -16.50
N SER A 238 17.77 -5.84 -16.87
CA SER A 238 18.23 -7.13 -17.37
C SER A 238 18.89 -7.01 -18.75
N GLU A 239 18.33 -6.22 -19.66
CA GLU A 239 18.91 -5.94 -20.98
C GLU A 239 20.24 -5.19 -20.86
N GLY A 240 20.31 -4.19 -19.97
CA GLY A 240 21.54 -3.45 -19.67
C GLY A 240 22.64 -4.34 -19.08
N LEU A 241 22.28 -5.22 -18.14
CA LEU A 241 23.22 -6.19 -17.58
C LEU A 241 23.76 -7.16 -18.64
N LEU A 242 22.91 -7.62 -19.56
CA LEU A 242 23.31 -8.50 -20.66
C LEU A 242 24.23 -7.77 -21.64
N ALA A 243 23.93 -6.50 -21.96
CA ALA A 243 24.78 -5.68 -22.82
C ALA A 243 26.18 -5.47 -22.21
N SER A 244 26.27 -5.12 -20.92
CA SER A 244 27.55 -5.00 -20.20
C SER A 244 28.37 -6.29 -20.21
N LYS A 245 27.73 -7.46 -20.14
CA LYS A 245 28.43 -8.76 -20.28
C LYS A 245 29.12 -8.88 -21.65
N MET A 246 28.48 -8.40 -22.72
CA MET A 246 28.99 -8.50 -24.09
C MET A 246 30.02 -7.43 -24.44
N THR A 247 29.87 -6.19 -23.92
CA THR A 247 30.70 -5.05 -24.33
C THR A 247 31.82 -4.69 -23.36
N GLU A 248 31.67 -4.97 -22.07
CA GLU A 248 32.60 -4.53 -21.02
C GLU A 248 33.39 -5.71 -20.42
N SER A 249 33.28 -6.91 -21.01
CA SER A 249 33.92 -8.14 -20.53
C SER A 249 33.67 -8.39 -19.04
N LEU A 250 32.43 -8.14 -18.60
CA LEU A 250 32.02 -8.36 -17.21
C LEU A 250 32.31 -9.81 -16.82
N ASP A 251 32.97 -10.00 -15.67
CA ASP A 251 33.27 -11.33 -15.15
C ASP A 251 31.99 -12.17 -15.00
N SER A 252 32.06 -13.46 -15.37
CA SER A 252 30.88 -14.31 -15.44
C SER A 252 30.28 -14.58 -14.07
N GLU A 253 31.11 -14.69 -13.03
CA GLU A 253 30.65 -14.90 -11.66
C GLU A 253 29.91 -13.66 -11.14
N VAL A 254 30.47 -12.48 -11.40
CA VAL A 254 29.83 -11.19 -11.09
C VAL A 254 28.49 -11.03 -11.81
N TYR A 255 28.44 -11.37 -13.11
CA TYR A 255 27.19 -11.34 -13.87
C TYR A 255 26.12 -12.25 -13.26
N ASP A 256 26.46 -13.49 -12.91
CA ASP A 256 25.50 -14.46 -12.38
C ASP A 256 24.99 -14.04 -10.99
N GLN A 257 25.85 -13.50 -10.13
CA GLN A 257 25.46 -12.95 -8.84
C GLN A 257 24.49 -11.76 -8.98
N VAL A 258 24.81 -10.80 -9.84
CA VAL A 258 23.97 -9.60 -10.07
C VAL A 258 22.64 -9.99 -10.73
N SER A 259 22.66 -10.90 -11.70
CA SER A 259 21.46 -11.42 -12.36
C SER A 259 20.52 -12.13 -11.39
N LYS A 260 21.06 -12.96 -10.49
CA LYS A 260 20.29 -13.63 -9.45
C LYS A 260 19.68 -12.62 -8.47
N GLY A 261 20.45 -11.64 -8.01
CA GLY A 261 19.96 -10.60 -7.11
C GLY A 261 18.87 -9.72 -7.74
N LEU A 262 19.00 -9.39 -9.03
CA LEU A 262 17.99 -8.62 -9.77
C LEU A 262 16.69 -9.42 -9.91
N LYS A 263 16.77 -10.71 -10.27
CA LYS A 263 15.61 -11.62 -10.34
C LYS A 263 14.90 -11.75 -9.01
N GLU A 264 15.65 -11.95 -7.93
CA GLU A 264 15.10 -12.09 -6.59
C GLU A 264 14.39 -10.80 -6.13
N SER A 265 15.05 -9.65 -6.30
CA SER A 265 14.44 -8.35 -5.97
C SER A 265 13.16 -8.10 -6.76
N HIS A 266 13.17 -8.39 -8.06
CA HIS A 266 12.00 -8.24 -8.91
C HIS A 266 10.86 -9.15 -8.46
N TYR A 267 11.15 -10.43 -8.21
CA TYR A 267 10.17 -11.39 -7.73
C TYR A 267 9.51 -10.94 -6.41
N GLN A 268 10.30 -10.44 -5.46
CA GLN A 268 9.77 -9.92 -4.19
C GLN A 268 8.88 -8.69 -4.40
N ALA A 269 9.29 -7.75 -5.26
CA ALA A 269 8.51 -6.57 -5.59
C ALA A 269 7.17 -6.93 -6.26
N VAL A 270 7.20 -7.83 -7.24
CA VAL A 270 6.02 -8.33 -7.95
C VAL A 270 5.09 -9.08 -6.99
N LYS A 271 5.62 -10.03 -6.20
CA LYS A 271 4.84 -10.79 -5.21
C LYS A 271 4.12 -9.86 -4.24
N LYS A 272 4.85 -8.89 -3.67
CA LYS A 272 4.27 -7.91 -2.74
C LYS A 272 3.16 -7.09 -3.40
N THR A 273 3.36 -6.67 -4.64
CA THR A 273 2.38 -5.85 -5.37
C THR A 273 1.14 -6.67 -5.72
N ILE A 274 1.29 -7.92 -6.18
CA ILE A 274 0.17 -8.83 -6.47
C ILE A 274 -0.65 -9.08 -5.19
N LEU A 275 -0.01 -9.39 -4.06
CA LEU A 275 -0.71 -9.59 -2.79
C LEU A 275 -1.49 -8.33 -2.37
N GLY A 276 -0.91 -7.14 -2.58
CA GLY A 276 -1.61 -5.87 -2.33
C GLY A 276 -2.80 -5.64 -3.26
N ILE A 277 -2.67 -5.97 -4.55
CA ILE A 277 -3.78 -5.90 -5.51
C ILE A 277 -4.90 -6.86 -5.11
N LEU A 278 -4.57 -8.10 -4.74
CA LEU A 278 -5.57 -9.08 -4.30
C LEU A 278 -6.29 -8.60 -3.03
N GLU A 279 -5.55 -8.12 -2.02
CA GLU A 279 -6.14 -7.53 -0.80
C GLU A 279 -7.20 -6.47 -1.16
N LYS A 280 -6.87 -5.54 -2.07
CA LYS A 280 -7.76 -4.45 -2.47
C LYS A 280 -8.86 -4.86 -3.44
N ALA A 281 -8.63 -5.83 -4.31
CA ALA A 281 -9.64 -6.33 -5.25
C ALA A 281 -10.78 -7.02 -4.53
N PHE A 282 -10.48 -7.88 -3.54
CA PHE A 282 -11.51 -8.52 -2.72
C PHE A 282 -12.34 -7.50 -1.92
N GLU A 283 -11.70 -6.47 -1.38
CA GLU A 283 -12.40 -5.36 -0.70
C GLU A 283 -13.27 -4.56 -1.67
N LEU A 284 -12.76 -4.26 -2.86
CA LEU A 284 -13.52 -3.53 -3.89
C LEU A 284 -14.73 -4.32 -4.39
N ILE A 285 -14.58 -5.62 -4.63
CA ILE A 285 -15.71 -6.48 -5.02
C ILE A 285 -16.75 -6.49 -3.89
N ALA A 286 -16.32 -6.60 -2.63
CA ALA A 286 -17.24 -6.53 -1.49
C ALA A 286 -18.01 -5.21 -1.44
N ASP A 287 -17.35 -4.08 -1.73
CA ASP A 287 -18.00 -2.77 -1.77
C ASP A 287 -19.02 -2.67 -2.93
N ILE A 288 -18.76 -3.30 -4.08
CA ILE A 288 -19.70 -3.31 -5.21
C ILE A 288 -21.07 -3.92 -4.83
N PHE A 289 -21.09 -4.90 -3.92
CA PHE A 289 -22.34 -5.46 -3.38
C PHE A 289 -23.18 -4.44 -2.58
N ASP A 290 -22.63 -3.29 -2.18
CA ASP A 290 -23.41 -2.19 -1.60
C ASP A 290 -24.10 -1.32 -2.66
N PHE A 291 -23.62 -1.32 -3.90
CA PHE A 291 -24.17 -0.53 -4.99
C PHE A 291 -25.16 -1.30 -5.87
N ILE A 292 -25.05 -2.63 -5.90
CA ILE A 292 -25.94 -3.48 -6.71
C ILE A 292 -27.09 -3.98 -5.84
N ALA A 293 -28.31 -3.63 -6.23
CA ALA A 293 -29.52 -4.19 -5.65
C ALA A 293 -29.71 -5.64 -6.16
N LEU A 294 -29.09 -6.60 -5.48
CA LEU A 294 -29.28 -8.02 -5.76
C LEU A 294 -30.54 -8.55 -5.04
N PRO A 295 -31.33 -9.44 -5.66
CA PRO A 295 -32.51 -10.07 -5.06
C PRO A 295 -32.11 -11.18 -4.07
N ILE A 296 -31.26 -10.83 -3.11
CA ILE A 296 -30.76 -11.71 -2.06
C ILE A 296 -31.07 -11.07 -0.70
N THR A 297 -31.24 -11.90 0.32
CA THR A 297 -31.50 -11.41 1.69
C THR A 297 -30.30 -10.62 2.22
N ALA A 298 -30.54 -9.75 3.20
CA ALA A 298 -29.48 -8.98 3.85
C ALA A 298 -28.43 -9.89 4.53
N SER A 299 -28.85 -11.03 5.07
CA SER A 299 -27.96 -12.01 5.70
C SER A 299 -27.03 -12.69 4.68
N VAL A 300 -27.55 -13.11 3.53
CA VAL A 300 -26.74 -13.67 2.43
C VAL A 300 -25.78 -12.61 1.87
N ARG A 301 -26.24 -11.38 1.70
CA ARG A 301 -25.37 -10.26 1.27
C ARG A 301 -24.25 -10.02 2.27
N LEU A 302 -24.54 -10.02 3.57
CA LEU A 302 -23.56 -9.87 4.64
C LEU A 302 -22.52 -11.01 4.59
N ALA A 303 -22.96 -12.25 4.43
CA ALA A 303 -22.06 -13.40 4.32
C ALA A 303 -21.11 -13.27 3.12
N ILE A 304 -21.61 -12.95 1.93
CA ILE A 304 -20.77 -12.78 0.73
C ILE A 304 -19.72 -11.68 0.96
N LYS A 305 -20.16 -10.49 1.40
CA LYS A 305 -19.26 -9.36 1.63
C LYS A 305 -18.21 -9.67 2.70
N ALA A 306 -18.63 -10.21 3.83
CA ALA A 306 -17.75 -10.53 4.93
C ALA A 306 -16.76 -11.68 4.58
N GLY A 307 -17.19 -12.64 3.76
CA GLY A 307 -16.32 -13.67 3.21
C GLY A 307 -15.21 -13.09 2.34
N LEU A 308 -15.56 -12.21 1.40
CA LEU A 308 -14.58 -11.49 0.56
C LEU A 308 -13.60 -10.66 1.41
N VAL A 309 -14.11 -9.93 2.40
CA VAL A 309 -13.26 -9.13 3.32
C VAL A 309 -12.37 -10.03 4.20
N THR A 310 -12.82 -11.23 4.55
CA THR A 310 -12.02 -12.23 5.29
C THR A 310 -10.85 -12.73 4.44
N VAL A 311 -11.11 -13.10 3.19
CA VAL A 311 -10.07 -13.52 2.24
C VAL A 311 -9.07 -12.38 2.01
N SER A 312 -9.56 -11.15 1.79
CA SER A 312 -8.71 -9.96 1.69
C SER A 312 -7.81 -9.79 2.91
N SER A 313 -8.39 -9.85 4.11
CA SER A 313 -7.64 -9.67 5.36
C SER A 313 -6.64 -10.80 5.59
N GLY A 314 -6.94 -12.01 5.11
CA GLY A 314 -6.02 -13.14 5.07
C GLY A 314 -4.79 -12.87 4.20
N PHE A 315 -4.96 -12.36 2.97
CA PHE A 315 -3.84 -11.90 2.14
C PHE A 315 -3.05 -10.79 2.84
N GLY A 316 -3.75 -9.86 3.48
CA GLY A 316 -3.13 -8.75 4.20
C GLY A 316 -2.28 -9.20 5.39
N LEU A 317 -2.74 -10.19 6.15
CA LEU A 317 -2.00 -10.80 7.27
C LEU A 317 -0.83 -11.66 6.79
N TYR A 318 -1.04 -12.48 5.75
CA TYR A 318 0.03 -13.29 5.16
C TYR A 318 1.17 -12.40 4.63
N SER A 319 0.83 -11.30 3.95
CA SER A 319 1.82 -10.33 3.47
C SER A 319 2.61 -9.70 4.61
N VAL A 320 2.01 -9.48 5.78
CA VAL A 320 2.76 -9.04 6.97
C VAL A 320 3.66 -10.15 7.48
N TRP A 321 3.14 -11.37 7.64
CA TRP A 321 3.88 -12.52 8.19
C TRP A 321 5.13 -12.86 7.38
N VAL A 322 5.04 -12.86 6.05
CA VAL A 322 6.17 -13.21 5.16
C VAL A 322 7.21 -12.10 5.06
N ASN A 323 6.86 -10.86 5.43
CA ASN A 323 7.75 -9.70 5.35
C ASN A 323 8.17 -9.16 6.74
N SER A 324 7.82 -9.85 7.83
CA SER A 324 8.25 -9.55 9.21
C SER A 324 9.53 -10.30 9.53
#